data_AF-A0A8S3JVJ5-F1
#
_entry.id   AF-A0A8S3JVJ5-F1
#
_cell.length_a   1.000
_cell.length_b   1.000
_cell.length_c   1.000
_cell.angle_alpha   90.00
_cell.angle_beta   90.00
_cell.angle_gamma   90.00
#
_symmetry.space_group_name_H-M   'P 1'
#
loop_
_entity.id
_entity.type
_entity.pdbx_description
1 polymer ?
#
loop_
_entity_poly.entity_id
_entity_poly.type
_entity_poly.pdbx_seq_one_letter_code
_entity_poly.pdbx_strand_id
1 'polypeptide(L)'
;MRYAIEQERYIDAFHYFDALLNGDLINTTSYFYNVTGIKNYFNYLLTDEPEDQGFFVPFVTRADRRKQIHVGNLSYGSQSDTVEKMLLNDVMQSMAWKVAAIANANYSVMIYNGQLDIIIAVPLTMEWVGQLSWVGTDELRQAPRTVWKVADS
;
A
#
# COMPACT_ATOMS: atom_id res chain seq x y z
N MET A 1 -4.99 10.58 -14.03
CA MET A 1 -5.26 10.20 -12.61
C MET A 1 -5.91 11.32 -11.81
N ARG A 2 -5.22 12.41 -11.41
CA ARG A 2 -5.79 13.48 -10.55
C ARG A 2 -7.13 14.04 -11.03
N TYR A 3 -7.22 14.42 -12.31
CA TYR A 3 -8.47 14.90 -12.92
C TYR A 3 -9.63 13.88 -12.81
N ALA A 4 -9.35 12.58 -12.91
CA ALA A 4 -10.39 11.56 -12.77
C ALA A 4 -10.89 11.47 -11.32
N ILE A 5 -9.99 11.55 -10.34
CA ILE A 5 -10.34 11.61 -8.90
C ILE A 5 -11.20 12.84 -8.60
N GLU A 6 -10.82 14.01 -9.12
CA GLU A 6 -11.56 15.27 -8.93
C GLU A 6 -12.96 15.26 -9.60
N GLN A 7 -13.19 14.35 -10.54
CA GLN A 7 -14.48 14.14 -11.19
C GLN A 7 -15.19 12.88 -10.67
N GLU A 8 -14.72 12.30 -9.56
CA GLU A 8 -15.24 11.07 -8.93
C GLU A 8 -15.27 9.85 -9.87
N ARG A 9 -14.47 9.88 -10.94
CA ARG A 9 -14.27 8.75 -11.86
C ARG A 9 -13.19 7.83 -11.30
N TYR A 10 -13.49 7.19 -10.16
CA TYR A 10 -12.51 6.42 -9.39
C TYR A 10 -12.03 5.16 -10.12
N ILE A 11 -12.90 4.49 -10.87
CA ILE A 11 -12.53 3.36 -11.71
C ILE A 11 -11.55 3.79 -12.82
N ASP A 12 -11.80 4.92 -13.49
CA ASP A 12 -10.86 5.47 -14.48
C ASP A 12 -9.51 5.82 -13.83
N ALA A 13 -9.56 6.43 -12.63
CA ALA A 13 -8.36 6.74 -11.85
C ALA A 13 -7.56 5.48 -11.51
N PHE A 14 -8.25 4.38 -11.14
CA PHE A 14 -7.63 3.09 -10.86
C PHE A 14 -6.95 2.55 -12.11
N HIS A 15 -7.62 2.53 -13.27
CA HIS A 15 -7.02 2.05 -14.51
C HIS A 15 -5.79 2.86 -14.93
N TYR A 16 -5.77 4.18 -14.70
CA TYR A 16 -4.57 4.97 -14.93
C TYR A 16 -3.41 4.58 -14.00
N PHE A 17 -3.70 4.32 -12.73
CA PHE A 17 -2.71 3.90 -11.75
C PHE A 17 -2.18 2.48 -12.06
N ASP A 18 -3.09 1.55 -12.36
CA ASP A 18 -2.79 0.17 -12.70
C ASP A 18 -1.90 0.08 -13.95
N ALA A 19 -2.27 0.80 -15.03
CA ALA A 19 -1.45 0.85 -16.23
C ALA A 19 -0.08 1.52 -16.02
N LEU A 20 0.01 2.44 -15.05
CA LEU A 20 1.25 3.12 -14.71
C LEU A 20 2.20 2.19 -13.95
N LEU A 21 1.70 1.45 -12.95
CA LEU A 21 2.53 0.80 -11.94
C LEU A 21 2.28 -0.71 -11.82
N ASN A 22 1.12 -1.13 -11.32
CA ASN A 22 0.89 -2.51 -10.91
C ASN A 22 0.83 -3.48 -12.09
N GLY A 23 -0.04 -3.19 -13.06
CA GLY A 23 -0.27 -4.04 -14.22
C GLY A 23 -1.21 -5.22 -13.97
N ASP A 24 -2.10 -5.13 -12.98
CA ASP A 24 -2.97 -6.21 -12.49
C ASP A 24 -4.14 -6.50 -13.46
N LEU A 25 -4.72 -5.47 -14.09
CA LEU A 25 -5.92 -5.60 -14.94
C LEU A 25 -5.68 -5.33 -16.43
N ILE A 26 -4.43 -5.10 -16.83
CA ILE A 26 -4.06 -4.85 -18.23
C ILE A 26 -3.54 -6.12 -18.91
N ASN A 27 -3.81 -6.25 -20.21
CA ASN A 27 -3.32 -7.37 -21.02
C ASN A 27 -1.85 -7.17 -21.48
N THR A 28 -1.19 -6.12 -21.00
CA THR A 28 0.19 -5.74 -21.32
C THR A 28 0.96 -5.54 -20.01
N THR A 29 2.24 -5.22 -20.11
CA THR A 29 3.05 -4.82 -18.96
C THR A 29 2.82 -3.36 -18.59
N SER A 30 2.98 -3.01 -17.30
CA SER A 30 2.83 -1.64 -16.81
C SER A 30 3.90 -0.71 -17.40
N TYR A 31 3.61 0.59 -17.42
CA TYR A 31 4.58 1.60 -17.86
C TYR A 31 5.88 1.50 -17.04
N PHE A 32 5.76 1.37 -15.72
CA PHE A 32 6.89 1.19 -14.80
C PHE A 32 7.81 0.06 -15.24
N TYR A 33 7.28 -1.15 -15.48
CA TYR A 33 8.09 -2.26 -15.97
C TYR A 33 8.71 -1.95 -17.34
N ASN A 34 7.96 -1.36 -18.25
CA ASN A 34 8.42 -1.10 -19.62
C ASN A 34 9.60 -0.12 -19.67
N VAL A 35 9.67 0.86 -18.77
CA VAL A 35 10.73 1.87 -18.78
C VAL A 35 11.89 1.57 -17.85
N THR A 36 11.68 0.74 -16.82
CA THR A 36 12.72 0.43 -15.82
C THR A 36 13.27 -0.99 -15.95
N GLY A 37 12.50 -1.93 -16.49
CA GLY A 37 12.76 -3.37 -16.42
C GLY A 37 12.56 -4.00 -15.04
N ILE A 38 12.11 -3.22 -14.04
CA ILE A 38 11.89 -3.67 -12.66
C ILE A 38 10.48 -4.24 -12.53
N LYS A 39 10.36 -5.41 -11.91
CA LYS A 39 9.07 -6.05 -11.59
C LYS A 39 8.64 -5.77 -10.15
N ASN A 40 9.59 -5.57 -9.25
CA ASN A 40 9.34 -5.37 -7.83
C ASN A 40 9.19 -3.90 -7.46
N TYR A 41 7.96 -3.40 -7.48
CA TYR A 41 7.64 -2.04 -7.03
C TYR A 41 7.56 -1.89 -5.48
N PHE A 42 7.77 -2.96 -4.71
CA PHE A 42 7.85 -2.89 -3.24
C PHE A 42 9.25 -2.55 -2.73
N ASN A 43 10.27 -2.68 -3.58
CA ASN A 43 11.65 -2.33 -3.24
C ASN A 43 12.45 -1.99 -4.51
N TYR A 44 12.70 -0.69 -4.75
CA TYR A 44 13.41 -0.24 -5.95
C TYR A 44 14.88 -0.69 -6.03
N LEU A 45 15.46 -1.28 -4.99
CA LEU A 45 16.79 -1.88 -5.04
C LEU A 45 16.80 -3.29 -5.66
N LEU A 46 15.62 -3.88 -5.87
CA LEU A 46 15.46 -5.25 -6.33
C LEU A 46 14.68 -5.25 -7.64
N THR A 47 15.20 -5.94 -8.65
CA THR A 47 14.48 -6.10 -9.93
C THR A 47 13.31 -7.06 -9.79
N ASP A 48 13.55 -8.19 -9.11
CA ASP A 48 12.58 -9.25 -8.88
C ASP A 48 12.22 -9.32 -7.38
N GLU A 49 11.09 -9.98 -7.08
CA GLU A 49 10.70 -10.25 -5.70
C GLU A 49 11.65 -11.29 -5.07
N PRO A 50 12.13 -11.09 -3.83
CA PRO A 50 12.91 -12.09 -3.13
C PRO A 50 12.18 -13.42 -2.98
N GLU A 51 12.91 -14.52 -3.05
CA GLU A 51 12.37 -15.88 -2.90
C GLU A 51 11.60 -16.06 -1.58
N ASP A 52 12.04 -15.38 -0.52
CA ASP A 52 11.46 -15.50 0.82
C ASP A 52 10.02 -15.00 0.93
N GLN A 53 9.57 -14.12 0.02
CA GLN A 53 8.18 -13.68 -0.04
C GLN A 53 7.23 -14.84 -0.42
N GLY A 54 7.76 -15.88 -1.09
CA GLY A 54 7.02 -17.08 -1.45
C GLY A 54 6.88 -18.12 -0.33
N PHE A 55 7.59 -17.98 0.80
CA PHE A 55 7.69 -19.06 1.81
C PHE A 55 6.44 -19.25 2.66
N PHE A 56 5.60 -18.22 2.81
CA PHE A 56 4.44 -18.28 3.70
C PHE A 56 3.39 -19.30 3.24
N VAL A 57 3.08 -19.34 1.94
CA VAL A 57 2.01 -20.20 1.40
C VAL A 57 2.35 -21.69 1.59
N PRO A 58 3.55 -22.19 1.23
CA PRO A 58 3.94 -23.58 1.53
C PRO A 58 3.92 -23.89 3.03
N PHE A 59 4.31 -22.94 3.88
CA PHE A 59 4.30 -23.13 5.32
C PHE A 59 2.88 -23.26 5.89
N VAL A 60 1.99 -22.31 5.59
CA VAL A 60 0.64 -22.25 6.19
C VAL A 60 -0.27 -23.36 5.65
N THR A 61 0.01 -23.89 4.45
CA THR A 61 -0.76 -24.97 3.83
C THR A 61 -0.33 -26.38 4.26
N ARG A 62 0.75 -26.53 5.03
CA ARG A 62 1.22 -27.83 5.55
C ARG A 62 0.16 -28.47 6.47
N ALA A 63 -0.03 -29.79 6.37
CA ALA A 63 -1.12 -30.49 7.06
C ALA A 63 -1.09 -30.35 8.60
N ASP A 64 0.09 -30.43 9.21
CA ASP A 64 0.28 -30.21 10.64
C ASP A 64 0.00 -28.76 11.05
N ARG A 65 0.40 -27.77 10.25
CA ARG A 65 0.10 -26.34 10.50
C ARG A 65 -1.39 -26.07 10.39
N ARG A 66 -2.04 -26.54 9.32
CA ARG A 66 -3.50 -26.45 9.16
C ARG A 66 -4.26 -27.09 10.31
N LYS A 67 -3.79 -28.24 10.82
CA LYS A 67 -4.36 -28.89 12.00
C LYS A 67 -4.20 -28.06 13.26
N GLN A 68 -3.04 -27.43 13.45
CA GLN A 68 -2.74 -26.56 14.60
C GLN A 68 -3.55 -25.26 14.62
N ILE A 69 -3.83 -24.67 13.45
CA ILE A 69 -4.65 -23.45 13.34
C ILE A 69 -6.15 -23.74 13.10
N HIS A 70 -6.54 -25.02 13.12
CA HIS A 70 -7.94 -25.47 13.05
C HIS A 70 -8.74 -25.00 11.81
N VAL A 71 -8.09 -24.82 10.66
CA VAL A 71 -8.75 -24.34 9.41
C VAL A 71 -9.45 -25.44 8.60
N GLY A 72 -9.37 -26.70 9.04
CA GLY A 72 -10.02 -27.83 8.38
C GLY A 72 -9.57 -28.01 6.92
N ASN A 73 -10.52 -28.13 6.00
CA ASN A 73 -10.29 -28.35 4.56
C ASN A 73 -10.42 -27.07 3.70
N LEU A 74 -10.40 -25.88 4.32
CA LEU A 74 -10.51 -24.62 3.57
C LEU A 74 -9.28 -24.41 2.66
N SER A 75 -9.50 -24.10 1.38
CA SER A 75 -8.41 -23.71 0.48
C SER A 75 -7.82 -22.38 0.95
N TYR A 76 -6.50 -22.29 1.00
CA TYR A 76 -5.83 -21.02 1.28
C TYR A 76 -5.84 -20.16 0.01
N GLY A 77 -6.33 -18.92 0.11
CA GLY A 77 -6.22 -17.91 -0.93
C GLY A 77 -5.39 -16.75 -0.42
N SER A 78 -4.24 -16.49 -1.04
CA SER A 78 -3.37 -15.35 -0.69
C SER A 78 -4.00 -14.02 -1.06
N GLN A 79 -4.64 -13.96 -2.24
CA GLN A 79 -5.31 -12.80 -2.81
C GLN A 79 -6.57 -13.26 -3.57
N SER A 80 -7.46 -12.32 -3.89
CA SER A 80 -8.68 -12.61 -4.65
C SER A 80 -8.95 -11.52 -5.68
N ASP A 81 -8.74 -11.85 -6.95
CA ASP A 81 -9.06 -10.99 -8.08
C ASP A 81 -10.53 -10.56 -8.09
N THR A 82 -11.41 -11.43 -7.60
CA THR A 82 -12.84 -11.11 -7.47
C THR A 82 -13.06 -9.99 -6.48
N VAL A 83 -12.42 -10.05 -5.31
CA VAL A 83 -12.54 -9.00 -4.28
C VAL A 83 -11.94 -7.69 -4.79
N GLU A 84 -10.77 -7.73 -5.42
CA GLU A 84 -10.15 -6.55 -6.02
C GLU A 84 -11.05 -5.88 -7.06
N LYS A 85 -11.59 -6.66 -8.01
CA LYS A 85 -12.51 -6.16 -9.05
C LYS A 85 -13.78 -5.55 -8.48
N MET A 86 -14.24 -6.04 -7.33
CA MET A 86 -15.42 -5.47 -6.65
C MET A 86 -15.10 -4.17 -5.89
N LEU A 87 -13.83 -3.87 -5.63
CA LEU A 87 -13.38 -2.70 -4.88
C LEU A 87 -12.72 -1.62 -5.74
N LEU A 88 -12.69 -1.76 -7.08
CA LEU A 88 -12.02 -0.79 -7.97
C LEU A 88 -12.51 0.64 -7.78
N ASN A 89 -13.80 0.80 -7.47
CA ASN A 89 -14.38 2.12 -7.25
C ASN A 89 -13.96 2.73 -5.90
N ASP A 90 -13.45 1.94 -4.95
CA ASP A 90 -13.08 2.36 -3.60
C ASP A 90 -11.60 2.76 -3.50
N VAL A 91 -10.71 2.09 -4.23
CA VAL A 91 -9.24 2.23 -4.10
C VAL A 91 -8.77 3.67 -4.24
N MET A 92 -9.34 4.41 -5.20
CA MET A 92 -8.87 5.77 -5.52
C MET A 92 -9.60 6.87 -4.74
N GLN A 93 -10.50 6.51 -3.81
CA GLN A 93 -11.21 7.48 -2.97
C GLN A 93 -10.35 7.93 -1.79
N SER A 94 -10.35 9.23 -1.50
CA SER A 94 -9.59 9.76 -0.36
C SER A 94 -10.27 9.46 0.98
N MET A 95 -9.54 8.81 1.88
CA MET A 95 -9.93 8.60 3.28
C MET A 95 -9.22 9.56 4.25
N ALA A 96 -8.56 10.61 3.74
CA ALA A 96 -7.84 11.60 4.54
C ALA A 96 -8.67 12.18 5.68
N TRP A 97 -9.95 12.46 5.43
CA TRP A 97 -10.86 13.02 6.41
C TRP A 97 -11.11 12.09 7.61
N LYS A 98 -11.11 10.76 7.43
CA LYS A 98 -11.26 9.79 8.53
C LYS A 98 -10.04 9.81 9.44
N VAL A 99 -8.85 9.86 8.85
CA VAL A 99 -7.58 9.93 9.60
C VAL A 99 -7.53 11.23 10.40
N ALA A 100 -7.89 12.36 9.78
CA ALA A 100 -7.99 13.64 10.46
C ALA A 100 -9.02 13.63 11.61
N ALA A 101 -10.18 12.99 11.40
CA ALA A 101 -11.20 12.84 12.45
C ALA A 101 -10.71 12.02 13.65
N ILE A 102 -9.98 10.93 13.41
CA ILE A 102 -9.37 10.12 14.48
C ILE A 102 -8.32 10.93 15.24
N ALA A 103 -7.46 11.66 14.54
CA ALA A 103 -6.45 12.51 15.17
C ALA A 103 -7.09 13.62 16.05
N ASN A 104 -8.16 14.26 15.56
CA ASN A 104 -8.91 15.28 16.31
C ASN A 104 -9.69 14.70 17.50
N ALA A 105 -10.00 13.40 17.49
CA ALA A 105 -10.65 12.71 18.60
C ALA A 105 -9.68 12.28 19.72
N ASN A 106 -8.47 12.87 19.75
CA ASN A 106 -7.44 12.65 20.76
C ASN A 106 -6.90 11.20 20.82
N TYR A 107 -6.90 10.50 19.69
CA TYR A 107 -6.20 9.23 19.53
C TYR A 107 -4.76 9.45 19.06
N SER A 108 -3.81 8.68 19.59
CA SER A 108 -2.46 8.63 19.06
C SER A 108 -2.45 7.89 17.72
N VAL A 109 -2.09 8.60 16.64
CA VAL A 109 -2.00 8.06 15.28
C VAL A 109 -0.53 7.98 14.87
N MET A 110 -0.07 6.80 14.44
CA MET A 110 1.27 6.59 13.90
C MET A 110 1.16 6.12 12.45
N ILE A 111 1.90 6.79 11.56
CA ILE A 111 1.98 6.48 10.13
C ILE A 111 3.44 6.20 9.81
N TYR A 112 3.72 5.05 9.20
CA TYR A 112 5.06 4.62 8.85
C TYR A 112 5.09 4.07 7.42
N ASN A 113 6.23 4.20 6.75
CA ASN A 113 6.46 3.71 5.39
C ASN A 113 7.82 3.03 5.31
N GLY A 114 7.95 2.06 4.39
CA GLY A 114 9.25 1.58 3.94
C GLY A 114 9.90 2.60 2.99
N GLN A 115 11.14 3.00 3.26
CA GLN A 115 11.85 4.00 2.44
C GLN A 115 12.18 3.53 1.01
N LEU A 116 12.06 2.24 0.74
CA LEU A 116 12.37 1.62 -0.55
C LEU A 116 11.13 1.33 -1.41
N ASP A 117 9.94 1.62 -0.88
CA ASP A 117 8.68 1.33 -1.53
C ASP A 117 8.36 2.34 -2.64
N ILE A 118 7.94 1.86 -3.81
CA ILE A 118 7.52 2.70 -4.94
C ILE A 118 6.00 2.87 -4.93
N ILE A 119 5.25 1.82 -4.57
CA ILE A 119 3.79 1.85 -4.66
C ILE A 119 3.18 2.86 -3.68
N ILE A 120 3.71 2.94 -2.46
CA ILE A 120 3.33 3.93 -1.45
C ILE A 120 4.58 4.67 -0.95
N ALA A 121 5.22 5.39 -1.87
CA ALA A 121 6.48 6.07 -1.62
C ALA A 121 6.39 7.15 -0.53
N VAL A 122 7.44 7.25 0.29
CA VAL A 122 7.56 8.23 1.40
C VAL A 122 7.20 9.66 0.99
N PRO A 123 7.65 10.21 -0.15
CA PRO A 123 7.27 11.58 -0.56
C PRO A 123 5.76 11.75 -0.73
N LEU A 124 5.06 10.74 -1.25
CA LEU A 124 3.61 10.77 -1.45
C LEU A 124 2.88 10.78 -0.11
N THR A 125 3.30 9.92 0.82
CA THR A 125 2.70 9.89 2.16
C THR A 125 3.00 11.17 2.94
N MET A 126 4.21 11.72 2.86
CA MET A 126 4.54 12.98 3.53
C MET A 126 3.68 14.15 3.02
N GLU A 127 3.50 14.26 1.70
CA GLU A 127 2.65 15.28 1.11
C GLU A 127 1.20 15.11 1.56
N TRP A 128 0.67 13.88 1.52
CA TRP A 128 -0.68 13.57 1.98
C TRP A 128 -0.89 13.88 3.48
N VAL A 129 0.06 13.51 4.35
CA VAL A 129 0.03 13.85 5.78
C VAL A 129 0.05 15.37 5.99
N GLY A 130 0.86 16.09 5.20
CA GLY A 130 0.94 17.54 5.24
C GLY A 130 -0.35 18.26 4.85
N GLN A 131 -1.25 17.59 4.12
CA GLN A 131 -2.56 18.12 3.71
C GLN A 131 -3.71 17.70 4.62
N LEU A 132 -3.48 16.87 5.66
CA LEU A 132 -4.53 16.50 6.60
C LEU A 132 -5.03 17.73 7.36
N SER A 133 -6.35 17.85 7.49
CA SER A 133 -7.01 18.92 8.24
C SER A 133 -7.24 18.51 9.70
N TRP A 134 -6.21 18.58 10.54
CA TRP A 134 -6.32 18.26 11.97
C TRP A 134 -5.62 19.32 12.85
N VAL A 135 -5.88 19.28 14.16
CA VAL A 135 -5.44 20.33 15.09
C VAL A 135 -3.93 20.56 15.10
N GLY A 136 -3.12 19.51 14.90
CA GLY A 136 -1.66 19.61 14.93
C GLY A 136 -0.96 19.64 13.57
N THR A 137 -1.68 19.97 12.49
CA THR A 137 -1.09 20.03 11.14
C THR A 137 0.12 20.97 11.07
N ASP A 138 0.01 22.18 11.63
CA ASP A 138 1.09 23.17 11.57
C ASP A 138 2.27 22.80 12.47
N GLU A 139 1.99 22.22 13.64
CA GLU A 139 3.00 21.70 14.56
C GLU A 139 3.79 20.55 13.92
N LEU A 140 3.11 19.63 13.23
CA LEU A 140 3.74 18.53 12.51
C LEU A 140 4.61 19.02 11.34
N ARG A 141 4.19 20.06 10.62
CA ARG A 141 4.99 20.66 9.54
C ARG A 141 6.28 21.30 10.06
N GLN A 142 6.23 21.90 11.24
CA GLN A 142 7.36 22.61 11.86
C GLN A 142 8.24 21.70 12.74
N ALA A 143 7.74 20.53 13.12
CA ALA A 143 8.44 19.61 14.00
C ALA A 143 9.80 19.19 13.40
N PRO A 144 10.88 19.18 14.21
CA PRO A 144 12.19 18.76 13.75
C PRO A 144 12.17 17.26 13.40
N ARG A 145 12.75 16.92 12.24
CA ARG A 145 12.93 15.53 11.84
C ARG A 145 14.11 14.94 12.61
N THR A 146 13.87 13.84 13.32
CA THR A 146 14.87 13.17 14.13
C THR A 146 15.15 11.79 13.57
N VAL A 147 16.43 11.43 13.45
CA VAL A 147 16.83 10.06 13.11
C VAL A 147 16.61 9.19 14.35
N TRP A 148 15.59 8.33 14.30
CA TRP A 148 15.37 7.34 15.35
C TRP A 148 16.37 6.19 15.20
N LYS A 149 17.02 5.80 16.29
CA LYS A 149 17.93 4.67 16.35
C LYS A 149 17.39 3.67 17.37
N VAL A 150 17.43 2.39 17.02
CA VAL A 150 17.22 1.33 18.00
C VAL A 150 18.45 1.29 18.91
N ALA A 151 18.27 1.14 20.22
CA ALA A 151 19.39 0.99 21.14
C ALA A 151 20.23 -0.23 20.75
N ASP A 152 21.56 -0.10 20.86
CA ASP A 152 22.44 -1.26 20.73
C ASP A 152 22.09 -2.26 21.83
N SER A 153 21.66 -3.45 21.42
CA SER A 153 21.37 -4.58 22.30
C SER A 153 22.65 -5.28 22.75
#